data_AF-A0A225UD83-F1
#
_entry.id   AF-A0A225UD83-F1
#
_cell.length_a   1.000
_cell.length_b   1.000
_cell.length_c   1.000
_cell.angle_alpha   90.00
_cell.angle_beta   90.00
_cell.angle_gamma   90.00
#
_symmetry.space_group_name_H-M   'P 1'
#
loop_
_entity.id
_entity.type
_entity.pdbx_description
1 polymer ?
#
loop_
_entity_poly.entity_id
_entity_poly.type
_entity_poly.pdbx_seq_one_letter_code
_entity_poly.pdbx_strand_id
1 'polypeptide(L)'
;MSLPLQDEVQVRLTVKIGPPFTNSRMTYGQPLIFPFMPRVGHDELRANINSELTSFIEIVWEDAALILVRPCANASQANFVAFSASQPKFISRIDKLWKQASRRKNGYSLMIALMQY
;
A
#
# COMPACT_ATOMS: atom_id res chain seq x y z
N MET A 1 23.37 -4.82 7.22
CA MET A 1 23.29 -3.46 6.63
C MET A 1 21.86 -3.22 6.19
N SER A 2 21.15 -2.22 6.74
CA SER A 2 19.85 -1.79 6.20
C SER A 2 20.09 -0.71 5.16
N LEU A 3 19.45 -0.83 3.99
CA LEU A 3 19.54 0.20 2.96
C LEU A 3 18.77 1.45 3.43
N PRO A 4 19.30 2.66 3.18
CA PRO A 4 18.54 3.88 3.42
C PRO A 4 17.26 3.87 2.57
N LEU A 5 16.19 4.49 3.08
CA LEU A 5 14.96 4.67 2.33
C LEU A 5 15.28 5.45 1.04
N GLN A 6 14.94 4.89 -0.11
CA GLN A 6 15.10 5.58 -1.38
C GLN A 6 14.10 6.74 -1.49
N ASP A 7 14.47 7.78 -2.24
CA ASP A 7 13.58 8.90 -2.49
C ASP A 7 12.33 8.50 -3.29
N GLU A 8 12.45 7.43 -4.08
CA GLU A 8 11.38 6.82 -4.85
C GLU A 8 11.30 5.32 -4.51
N VAL A 9 10.09 4.84 -4.23
CA VAL A 9 9.82 3.42 -3.95
C VAL A 9 8.73 2.92 -4.89
N GLN A 10 8.87 1.70 -5.40
CA GLN A 10 7.80 1.09 -6.18
C GLN A 10 6.69 0.63 -5.24
N VAL A 11 5.47 1.10 -5.50
CA VAL A 11 4.27 0.67 -4.81
C VAL A 11 3.56 -0.34 -5.69
N ARG A 12 3.28 -1.52 -5.14
CA ARG A 12 2.43 -2.52 -5.76
C ARG A 12 1.06 -2.47 -5.09
N LEU A 13 0.12 -1.83 -5.75
CA LEU A 13 -1.26 -1.72 -5.29
C LEU A 13 -2.07 -2.93 -5.76
N THR A 14 -2.77 -3.57 -4.83
CA THR A 14 -3.71 -4.67 -5.09
C THR A 14 -5.08 -4.27 -4.55
N VAL A 15 -6.09 -4.19 -5.42
CA VAL A 15 -7.46 -3.93 -4.96
C VAL A 15 -8.10 -5.24 -4.57
N LYS A 16 -8.66 -5.32 -3.37
CA LYS A 16 -9.40 -6.49 -2.88
C LYS A 16 -10.84 -6.12 -2.58
N ILE A 17 -11.75 -7.04 -2.90
CA ILE A 17 -13.18 -6.88 -2.61
C ILE A 17 -13.52 -7.66 -1.34
N GLY A 18 -14.14 -7.02 -0.37
CA GLY A 18 -14.59 -7.61 0.88
C GLY A 18 -14.15 -6.84 2.14
N PRO A 19 -14.64 -7.25 3.32
CA PRO A 19 -14.44 -6.50 4.55
C PRO A 19 -12.95 -6.37 4.96
N PRO A 20 -12.55 -5.22 5.52
CA PRO A 20 -11.20 -4.98 5.99
C PRO A 20 -10.78 -6.02 7.04
N PHE A 21 -9.50 -6.40 7.04
CA PHE A 21 -8.90 -7.38 7.96
C PHE A 21 -9.44 -8.81 7.92
N THR A 22 -10.49 -9.08 7.14
CA THR A 22 -11.02 -10.43 6.90
C THR A 22 -10.26 -11.08 5.74
N ASN A 23 -10.09 -12.40 5.70
CA ASN A 23 -9.43 -13.03 4.55
C ASN A 23 -10.30 -12.90 3.29
N SER A 24 -9.97 -11.97 2.39
CA SER A 24 -10.53 -11.94 1.05
C SER A 24 -9.57 -12.56 0.03
N ARG A 25 -10.13 -13.49 -0.76
CA ARG A 25 -9.45 -14.10 -1.91
C ARG A 25 -9.77 -13.40 -3.23
N MET A 26 -10.78 -12.52 -3.25
CA MET A 26 -11.16 -11.80 -4.46
C MET A 26 -10.26 -10.56 -4.61
N THR A 27 -9.40 -10.61 -5.61
CA THR A 27 -8.59 -9.48 -6.06
C THR A 27 -9.28 -8.90 -7.29
N TYR A 28 -9.52 -7.60 -7.28
CA TYR A 28 -10.06 -6.90 -8.43
C TYR A 28 -8.92 -6.51 -9.37
N GLY A 29 -9.02 -6.95 -10.62
CA GLY A 29 -8.04 -6.65 -11.65
C GLY A 29 -6.63 -7.18 -11.38
N GLN A 30 -5.68 -6.67 -12.16
CA GLN A 30 -4.25 -6.93 -11.97
C GLN A 30 -3.65 -5.96 -10.95
N PRO A 31 -2.63 -6.37 -10.17
CA PRO A 31 -1.92 -5.44 -9.29
C PRO A 31 -1.28 -4.30 -10.09
N LEU A 32 -1.59 -3.08 -9.69
CA LEU A 32 -1.01 -1.86 -10.23
C LEU A 32 0.37 -1.63 -9.64
N ILE A 33 1.30 -1.15 -10.46
CA ILE A 33 2.66 -0.83 -10.02
C ILE A 33 2.94 0.60 -10.45
N PHE A 34 3.17 1.47 -9.48
CA PHE A 34 3.51 2.86 -9.72
C PHE A 34 4.63 3.32 -8.79
N PRO A 35 5.49 4.27 -9.24
CA PRO A 35 6.47 4.89 -8.36
C PRO A 35 5.80 5.83 -7.37
N PHE A 36 6.33 5.91 -6.15
CA PHE A 36 5.85 6.81 -5.12
C PHE A 36 7.02 7.37 -4.32
N MET A 37 6.95 8.66 -3.98
CA MET A 37 7.94 9.32 -3.15
C MET A 37 7.45 9.41 -1.69
N PRO A 38 8.01 8.64 -0.74
CA PRO A 38 7.55 8.60 0.65
C PRO A 38 7.56 9.94 1.37
N ARG A 39 8.42 10.87 0.92
CA ARG A 39 8.56 12.21 1.50
C ARG A 39 7.31 13.06 1.30
N VAL A 40 6.55 12.83 0.22
CA VAL A 40 5.40 13.68 -0.09
C VAL A 40 4.20 13.38 0.80
N GLY A 41 4.08 12.12 1.24
CA GLY A 41 3.19 11.75 2.34
C GLY A 41 1.93 11.02 1.92
N HIS A 42 1.03 10.86 2.90
CA HIS A 42 -0.17 10.04 2.77
C HIS A 42 -1.15 10.56 1.72
N ASP A 43 -1.31 11.89 1.61
CA ASP A 43 -2.33 12.49 0.75
C ASP A 43 -1.98 12.36 -0.74
N GLU A 44 -0.70 12.47 -1.10
CA GLU A 44 -0.26 12.21 -2.46
C GLU A 44 -0.35 10.73 -2.83
N LEU A 45 -0.03 9.82 -1.89
CA LEU A 45 -0.26 8.39 -2.10
C LEU A 45 -1.74 8.13 -2.41
N ARG A 46 -2.63 8.77 -1.67
CA ARG A 46 -4.08 8.69 -1.88
C ARG A 46 -4.47 9.29 -3.24
N ALA A 47 -3.95 10.44 -3.62
CA ALA A 47 -4.22 11.06 -4.91
C ALA A 47 -3.75 10.18 -6.09
N ASN A 48 -2.54 9.61 -6.00
CA ASN A 48 -1.99 8.71 -7.02
C ASN A 48 -2.84 7.45 -7.16
N ILE A 49 -3.23 6.85 -6.02
CA ILE A 49 -4.15 5.71 -6.03
C ILE A 49 -5.48 6.11 -6.68
N ASN A 50 -6.08 7.23 -6.29
CA ASN A 50 -7.34 7.71 -6.89
C ASN A 50 -7.20 7.91 -8.40
N SER A 51 -6.10 8.48 -8.87
CA SER A 51 -5.83 8.66 -10.29
C SER A 51 -5.73 7.33 -11.03
N GLU A 52 -5.01 6.35 -10.47
CA GLU A 52 -4.92 5.00 -11.03
C GLU A 52 -6.30 4.32 -11.04
N LEU A 53 -7.06 4.43 -9.95
CA LEU A 53 -8.41 3.87 -9.83
C LEU A 53 -9.42 4.57 -10.74
N THR A 54 -9.25 5.85 -11.07
CA THR A 54 -10.11 6.57 -12.02
C THR A 54 -10.05 5.94 -13.42
N SER A 55 -8.96 5.25 -13.75
CA SER A 55 -8.85 4.45 -14.98
C SER A 55 -9.69 3.17 -14.92
N PHE A 56 -10.12 2.74 -13.73
CA PHE A 56 -11.00 1.60 -13.50
C PHE A 56 -12.42 2.12 -13.21
N ILE A 57 -13.23 2.23 -14.27
CA ILE A 57 -14.57 2.84 -14.28
C ILE A 57 -15.54 2.25 -13.23
N GLU A 58 -15.32 1.02 -12.76
CA GLU A 58 -16.19 0.33 -11.79
C GLU A 58 -15.77 0.50 -10.33
N ILE A 59 -14.64 1.15 -10.04
CA ILE A 59 -14.10 1.23 -8.68
C ILE A 59 -14.38 2.61 -8.08
N VAL A 60 -15.42 2.70 -7.23
CA VAL A 60 -15.65 3.89 -6.39
C VAL A 60 -14.89 3.73 -5.08
N TRP A 61 -13.80 4.48 -4.92
CA TRP A 61 -13.01 4.45 -3.68
C TRP A 61 -13.50 5.53 -2.72
N GLU A 62 -14.15 5.13 -1.63
CA GLU A 62 -14.67 6.06 -0.63
C GLU A 62 -13.55 6.82 0.12
N ASP A 63 -13.78 8.08 0.44
CA ASP A 63 -12.82 8.91 1.19
C ASP A 63 -12.46 8.34 2.57
N ALA A 64 -13.38 7.60 3.19
CA ALA A 64 -13.16 6.93 4.47
C ALA A 64 -12.40 5.60 4.37
N ALA A 65 -12.19 5.08 3.15
CA ALA A 65 -11.58 3.77 2.97
C ALA A 65 -10.10 3.78 3.38
N LEU A 66 -9.72 2.72 4.10
CA LEU A 66 -8.38 2.57 4.67
C LEU A 66 -7.40 2.06 3.62
N ILE A 67 -6.24 2.73 3.54
CA ILE A 67 -5.10 2.20 2.80
C ILE A 67 -4.38 1.19 3.71
N LEU A 68 -4.53 -0.09 3.39
CA LEU A 68 -3.90 -1.16 4.15
C LEU A 68 -2.56 -1.53 3.52
N VAL A 69 -1.57 -1.79 4.37
CA VAL A 69 -0.24 -2.17 3.92
C VAL A 69 0.05 -3.58 4.35
N ARG A 70 0.57 -4.33 3.40
CA ARG A 70 1.00 -5.70 3.63
C ARG A 70 2.45 -5.69 4.12
N PRO A 71 2.70 -6.07 5.40
CA PRO A 71 4.05 -5.99 5.95
C PRO A 71 5.02 -7.05 5.40
N CYS A 72 4.50 -8.14 4.83
CA CYS A 72 5.28 -9.24 4.27
C CYS A 72 4.55 -9.90 3.10
N ALA A 73 5.29 -10.44 2.13
CA ALA A 73 4.73 -11.21 1.01
C ALA A 73 3.86 -12.42 1.39
N ASN A 74 3.96 -12.90 2.64
CA ASN A 74 3.14 -14.00 3.17
C ASN A 74 2.21 -13.56 4.32
N ALA A 75 2.14 -12.26 4.63
CA ALA A 75 1.24 -11.77 5.65
C ALA A 75 -0.21 -12.04 5.24
N SER A 76 -0.99 -12.61 6.17
CA SER A 76 -2.44 -12.72 6.05
C SER A 76 -3.09 -11.35 6.13
N GLN A 77 -4.30 -11.24 5.60
CA GLN A 77 -5.05 -9.99 5.52
C GLN A 77 -5.34 -9.38 6.90
N ALA A 78 -5.55 -10.24 7.90
CA ALA A 78 -5.71 -9.84 9.30
C ALA A 78 -4.48 -9.15 9.89
N ASN A 79 -3.30 -9.37 9.32
CA ASN A 79 -2.05 -8.73 9.74
C ASN A 79 -1.69 -7.51 8.91
N PHE A 80 -2.59 -7.06 8.03
CA PHE A 80 -2.38 -5.81 7.32
C PHE A 80 -2.53 -4.65 8.28
N VAL A 81 -1.78 -3.58 8.03
CA VAL A 81 -1.81 -2.41 8.90
C VAL A 81 -2.18 -1.18 8.10
N ALA A 82 -3.15 -0.42 8.61
CA ALA A 82 -3.57 0.83 7.99
C ALA A 82 -2.46 1.88 8.06
N PHE A 83 -2.31 2.65 6.98
CA PHE A 83 -1.57 3.90 7.07
C PHE A 83 -2.31 4.90 7.94
N SER A 84 -1.55 5.67 8.71
CA SER A 84 -2.09 6.81 9.44
C SER A 84 -2.04 8.04 8.55
N ALA A 85 -3.08 8.88 8.61
CA ALA A 85 -3.08 10.20 7.97
C ALA A 85 -1.95 11.11 8.51
N SER A 86 -1.40 10.82 9.69
CA SER A 86 -0.27 11.56 10.25
C SER A 86 1.03 11.27 9.49
N GLN A 87 1.55 12.28 8.79
CA GLN A 87 2.81 12.20 8.02
C GLN A 87 4.01 11.60 8.78
N PRO A 88 4.32 11.97 10.05
CA PRO A 88 5.44 11.34 10.76
C PRO A 88 5.21 9.85 11.02
N LYS A 89 3.96 9.44 11.29
CA LYS A 89 3.61 8.02 11.45
C LYS A 89 3.67 7.27 10.12
N PHE A 90 3.27 7.91 9.02
CA PHE A 90 3.36 7.38 7.67
C PHE A 90 4.81 7.12 7.25
N ILE A 91 5.69 8.12 7.38
CA ILE A 91 7.12 7.98 7.06
C ILE A 91 7.78 6.92 7.93
N SER A 92 7.52 6.93 9.26
CA SER A 92 8.04 5.90 10.17
C SER A 92 7.59 4.49 9.76
N ARG A 93 6.37 4.35 9.25
CA ARG A 93 5.83 3.07 8.79
C ARG A 93 6.52 2.62 7.51
N ILE A 94 6.66 3.51 6.53
CA ILE A 94 7.37 3.21 5.29
C ILE A 94 8.82 2.83 5.57
N ASP A 95 9.52 3.57 6.43
CA ASP A 95 10.90 3.26 6.81
C ASP A 95 11.02 1.87 7.45
N LYS A 96 10.09 1.49 8.35
CA LYS A 96 10.05 0.13 8.93
C LYS A 96 9.83 -0.94 7.87
N LEU A 97 8.88 -0.71 6.96
CA LEU A 97 8.58 -1.64 5.87
C LEU A 97 9.75 -1.76 4.90
N TRP A 98 10.40 -0.65 4.59
CA TRP A 98 11.59 -0.58 3.75
C TRP A 98 12.74 -1.36 4.37
N LYS A 99 13.06 -1.12 5.65
CA LYS A 99 14.08 -1.89 6.38
C LYS A 99 13.76 -3.37 6.45
N GLN A 100 12.48 -3.74 6.51
CA GLN A 100 12.05 -5.13 6.52
C GLN A 100 12.14 -5.78 5.13
N ALA A 101 11.79 -5.05 4.07
CA ALA A 101 11.94 -5.48 2.69
C ALA A 101 13.42 -5.57 2.29
N SER A 102 14.24 -4.58 2.63
CA SER A 102 15.68 -4.56 2.33
C SER A 102 16.45 -5.72 2.96
N ARG A 103 15.95 -6.27 4.07
CA ARG A 103 16.53 -7.45 4.73
C ARG A 103 16.19 -8.76 4.01
N ARG A 104 15.18 -8.76 3.13
CA ARG A 104 14.70 -9.94 2.39
C ARG A 104 15.16 -9.77 0.95
N LYS A 105 15.80 -10.78 0.35
CA LYS A 105 16.31 -10.76 -1.04
C LYS A 105 15.22 -10.57 -2.13
N ASN A 106 13.95 -10.37 -1.75
CA ASN A 106 12.82 -10.25 -2.65
C ASN A 106 12.38 -8.79 -2.72
N GLY A 107 12.91 -8.06 -3.70
CA GLY A 107 12.26 -6.95 -4.40
C GLY A 107 11.74 -5.76 -3.58
N TYR A 108 12.21 -4.56 -3.94
CA TYR A 108 11.90 -3.24 -3.39
C TYR A 108 10.47 -2.75 -3.66
N SER A 109 9.45 -3.54 -3.31
CA SER A 109 8.05 -3.19 -3.56
C SER A 109 7.24 -3.06 -2.27
N LEU A 110 6.61 -1.91 -2.08
CA LEU A 110 5.65 -1.68 -1.02
C LEU A 110 4.29 -2.22 -1.47
N MET A 111 3.85 -3.36 -0.94
CA MET A 111 2.53 -3.91 -1.26
C MET A 111 1.44 -3.19 -0.48
N ILE A 112 0.61 -2.46 -1.19
CA ILE A 112 -0.60 -1.82 -0.66
C ILE A 112 -1.80 -2.63 -1.09
N ALA A 113 -2.71 -2.88 -0.15
CA ALA A 113 -4.01 -3.42 -0.44
C ALA A 113 -5.08 -2.38 -0.14
N LEU A 114 -5.94 -2.12 -1.11
CA LEU A 114 -7.18 -1.39 -0.89
C LEU A 114 -8.30 -2.39 -0.68
N MET A 115 -9.23 -2.06 0.21
CA MET A 115 -10.42 -2.88 0.42
C MET A 115 -11.67 -2.06 0.20
N GLN A 116 -12.58 -2.66 -0.55
CA GLN A 116 -13.90 -2.11 -0.83
C GLN A 116 -14.98 -3.05 -0.28
N TYR A 117 -16.10 -2.46 0.12
CA TYR A 117 -17.34 -3.17 0.43
C TYR A 117 -18.17 -3.37 -0.84
#